data_AF-A0A524DK81-F1
#
_entry.id   AF-A0A524DK81-F1
#
_cell.length_a   1.000
_cell.length_b   1.000
_cell.length_c   1.000
_cell.angle_alpha   90.00
_cell.angle_beta   90.00
_cell.angle_gamma   90.00
#
_symmetry.space_group_name_H-M   'P 1'
#
loop_
_entity.id
_entity.type
_entity.pdbx_description
1 polymer ?
#
loop_
_entity_poly.entity_id
_entity_poly.type
_entity_poly.pdbx_seq_one_letter_code
_entity_poly.pdbx_strand_id
1 'polypeptide(L)'
;FGSRARNDYLPHSDIDIMLIGDFKEKFINRSKIAYEIYDFSLGFDAFCYTPEEFDEMFHQGIVSNLDAIDEGKCLFGNEFFQKYKNELEKLKKRGLKKEPLVWILP
;
A
#
# COMPACT_ATOMS: atom_id res chain seq x y z
N PHE A 1 -2.15 2.39 4.85
CA PHE A 1 -3.40 1.74 4.41
C PHE A 1 -3.90 0.91 5.57
N GLY A 2 -4.68 -0.15 5.36
CA GLY A 2 -5.06 -1.03 6.45
C GLY A 2 -5.97 -0.35 7.47
N SER A 3 -6.03 -0.93 8.67
CA SER A 3 -7.10 -0.63 9.61
C SER A 3 -7.11 0.84 10.09
N ARG A 4 -5.92 1.44 10.19
CA ARG A 4 -5.78 2.85 10.58
C ARG A 4 -6.20 3.81 9.47
N ALA A 5 -6.01 3.43 8.21
CA ALA A 5 -6.53 4.23 7.10
C ALA A 5 -8.07 4.17 7.05
N ARG A 6 -8.65 3.00 7.32
CA ARG A 6 -10.10 2.76 7.36
C ARG A 6 -10.81 3.24 8.63
N ASN A 7 -10.06 3.59 9.67
CA ASN A 7 -10.57 3.93 11.01
C ASN A 7 -11.28 2.77 11.74
N ASP A 8 -10.97 1.52 11.42
CA ASP A 8 -11.50 0.29 12.06
C ASP A 8 -10.44 -0.45 12.89
N TYR A 9 -9.38 0.27 13.32
CA TYR A 9 -8.26 -0.27 14.07
C TYR A 9 -8.60 -0.59 15.54
N LEU A 10 -7.92 -1.61 16.08
CA LEU A 10 -7.94 -1.96 17.50
C LEU A 10 -6.79 -1.26 18.25
N PRO A 11 -6.81 -1.21 19.60
CA PRO A 11 -5.78 -0.52 20.38
C PRO A 11 -4.33 -0.90 20.04
N HIS A 12 -4.10 -2.15 19.65
CA HIS A 12 -2.79 -2.71 19.31
C HIS A 12 -2.59 -2.96 17.82
N SER A 13 -3.47 -2.44 16.95
CA SER A 13 -3.28 -2.59 15.51
C SER A 13 -2.08 -1.79 15.02
N ASP A 14 -1.26 -2.40 14.19
CA ASP A 14 -0.07 -1.79 13.63
C ASP A 14 -0.40 -0.64 12.65
N ILE A 15 0.61 0.17 12.33
CA ILE A 15 0.57 1.13 11.23
C ILE A 15 1.11 0.48 9.97
N ASP A 16 0.26 0.31 8.96
CA ASP A 16 0.67 -0.13 7.62
C ASP A 16 1.03 1.07 6.74
N ILE A 17 2.30 1.19 6.34
CA ILE A 17 2.77 2.21 5.39
C ILE A 17 3.40 1.56 4.17
N MET A 18 3.07 2.11 3.01
CA MET A 18 3.73 1.78 1.75
C MET A 18 4.59 2.96 1.31
N LEU A 19 5.89 2.74 1.19
CA LEU A 19 6.89 3.68 0.73
C LEU A 19 7.31 3.30 -0.69
N ILE A 20 7.15 4.24 -1.62
CA ILE A 20 7.48 4.03 -3.02
C ILE A 20 8.55 5.04 -3.42
N GLY A 21 9.70 4.58 -3.87
CA GLY A 21 10.81 5.45 -4.24
C GLY A 21 12.08 4.70 -4.60
N ASP A 22 13.15 5.46 -4.87
CA ASP A 22 14.45 4.92 -5.23
C ASP A 22 15.22 4.51 -3.98
N PHE A 23 15.45 3.21 -3.82
CA PHE A 23 16.21 2.65 -2.72
C PHE A 23 17.59 2.19 -3.19
N LYS A 24 18.62 2.45 -2.38
CA LYS A 24 19.98 1.93 -2.63
C LYS A 24 20.13 0.51 -2.10
N GLU A 25 19.31 0.16 -1.12
CA GLU A 25 19.30 -1.08 -0.37
C GLU A 25 18.56 -2.17 -1.15
N LYS A 26 18.99 -3.42 -0.95
CA LYS A 26 18.25 -4.60 -1.43
C LYS A 26 16.87 -4.65 -0.77
N PHE A 27 15.86 -5.13 -1.49
CA PHE A 27 14.46 -5.22 -1.05
C PHE A 27 14.29 -5.59 0.44
N ILE A 28 14.90 -6.69 0.88
CA ILE A 28 14.80 -7.21 2.25
C ILE A 28 15.31 -6.26 3.34
N ASN A 29 16.15 -5.29 2.99
CA ASN A 29 16.76 -4.34 3.93
C ASN A 29 16.08 -2.96 3.91
N ARG A 30 15.18 -2.68 2.97
CA ARG A 30 14.60 -1.33 2.78
C ARG A 30 13.70 -0.93 3.94
N SER A 31 12.92 -1.86 4.48
CA SER A 31 12.04 -1.61 5.63
C SER A 31 12.83 -1.26 6.90
N LYS A 32 14.05 -1.78 7.04
CA LYS A 32 14.95 -1.46 8.16
C LYS A 32 15.22 0.04 8.28
N ILE A 33 15.32 0.76 7.16
CA ILE A 33 15.51 2.22 7.15
C ILE A 33 14.34 2.92 7.85
N ALA A 34 13.11 2.48 7.55
CA ALA A 34 11.92 3.03 8.18
C ALA A 34 11.85 2.66 9.67
N TYR A 35 12.25 1.43 10.02
CA TYR A 35 12.25 0.95 11.40
C TYR A 35 13.28 1.62 12.29
N GLU A 36 14.44 2.00 11.74
CA GLU A 36 15.48 2.74 12.49
C GLU A 36 15.06 4.19 12.81
N ILE A 37 14.14 4.77 12.04
CA ILE A 37 13.63 6.13 12.25
C ILE A 37 12.39 6.13 13.16
N TYR A 38 11.65 5.02 13.17
CA TYR A 38 10.39 4.90 13.87
C TYR A 38 10.59 4.63 15.37
N ASP A 39 10.17 5.59 16.22
CA ASP A 39 10.37 5.56 17.68
C ASP A 39 9.03 5.57 18.47
N PHE A 40 7.93 5.17 17.84
CA PHE A 40 6.63 5.14 18.52
C PHE A 40 6.36 3.77 19.14
N SER A 41 5.59 3.75 20.24
CA SER A 41 5.25 2.54 21.00
C SER A 41 4.27 1.59 20.31
N LEU A 42 3.90 1.88 19.06
CA LEU A 42 2.90 1.15 18.31
C LEU A 42 3.59 0.31 17.22
N GLY A 43 3.12 -0.89 16.91
CA GLY A 43 3.73 -1.65 15.83
C GLY A 43 3.60 -0.98 14.47
N PHE A 44 4.55 -1.27 13.59
CA PHE A 44 4.75 -0.55 12.34
C PHE A 44 5.29 -1.50 11.27
N ASP A 45 4.54 -1.62 10.18
CA ASP A 45 4.90 -2.43 9.02
C ASP A 45 5.12 -1.53 7.80
N ALA A 46 6.34 -1.57 7.27
CA ALA A 46 6.77 -0.76 6.13
C ALA A 46 6.99 -1.63 4.89
N PHE A 47 6.18 -1.37 3.87
CA PHE A 47 6.30 -1.98 2.54
C PHE A 47 7.07 -1.03 1.62
N CYS A 48 8.29 -1.41 1.21
CA CYS A 48 9.20 -0.53 0.47
C CYS A 48 9.46 -1.02 -0.96
N TYR A 49 8.86 -0.35 -1.94
CA TYR A 49 8.94 -0.72 -3.37
C TYR A 49 9.56 0.37 -4.23
N THR A 50 10.24 0.01 -5.31
CA THR A 50 10.49 0.98 -6.38
C THR A 50 9.19 1.28 -7.15
N PRO A 51 9.12 2.39 -7.90
CA PRO A 51 7.97 2.67 -8.76
C PRO A 51 7.65 1.52 -9.73
N GLU A 52 8.67 0.86 -10.29
CA GLU A 52 8.54 -0.25 -11.23
C GLU A 52 8.01 -1.50 -10.54
N GLU A 53 8.56 -1.86 -9.38
CA GLU A 53 8.08 -2.98 -8.57
C GLU A 53 6.61 -2.77 -8.16
N PHE A 54 6.25 -1.54 -7.76
CA PHE A 54 4.87 -1.22 -7.40
C PHE A 54 3.93 -1.35 -8.61
N ASP A 55 4.32 -0.84 -9.78
CA ASP A 55 3.54 -0.93 -11.01
C ASP A 55 3.30 -2.39 -11.42
N GLU A 56 4.34 -3.21 -11.39
CA GLU A 56 4.24 -4.65 -11.69
C GLU A 56 3.28 -5.35 -10.71
N MET A 57 3.47 -5.15 -9.40
CA MET A 57 2.66 -5.78 -8.36
C MET A 57 1.19 -5.31 -8.39
N PHE A 58 0.94 -4.05 -8.72
CA PHE A 58 -0.42 -3.53 -8.91
C PHE A 58 -1.13 -4.25 -10.06
N HIS A 59 -0.46 -4.41 -11.20
CA HIS A 59 -1.03 -5.09 -12.37
C HIS A 59 -1.13 -6.62 -12.20
N GLN A 60 -0.27 -7.22 -11.36
CA GLN A 60 -0.40 -8.62 -10.92
C GLN A 60 -1.53 -8.83 -9.92
N GLY A 61 -2.16 -7.75 -9.43
CA GLY A 61 -3.27 -7.81 -8.49
C GLY A 61 -2.84 -8.19 -7.07
N ILE A 62 -1.62 -7.84 -6.67
CA ILE A 62 -1.16 -8.08 -5.30
C ILE A 62 -2.06 -7.32 -4.33
N VAL A 63 -2.69 -8.06 -3.42
CA VAL A 63 -3.77 -7.56 -2.55
C VAL A 63 -3.36 -6.32 -1.77
N SER A 64 -2.17 -6.33 -1.15
CA SER A 64 -1.65 -5.19 -0.39
C SER A 64 -1.52 -3.92 -1.23
N ASN A 65 -1.14 -4.05 -2.50
CA ASN A 65 -0.95 -2.91 -3.40
C ASN A 65 -2.30 -2.35 -3.85
N LEU A 66 -3.25 -3.23 -4.18
CA LEU A 66 -4.62 -2.83 -4.50
C LEU A 66 -5.30 -2.17 -3.29
N ASP A 67 -5.19 -2.75 -2.11
CA ASP A 67 -5.72 -2.18 -0.86
C ASP A 67 -5.05 -0.84 -0.54
N ALA A 68 -3.73 -0.73 -0.72
CA ALA A 68 -3.03 0.53 -0.50
C ALA A 68 -3.58 1.68 -1.34
N ILE A 69 -4.06 1.41 -2.56
CA ILE A 69 -4.66 2.41 -3.45
C ILE A 69 -6.16 2.61 -3.17
N ASP A 70 -6.88 1.54 -2.86
CA ASP A 70 -8.32 1.54 -2.63
C ASP A 70 -8.73 2.31 -1.37
N GLU A 71 -8.17 1.88 -0.24
CA GLU A 71 -8.53 2.33 1.12
C GLU A 71 -7.43 3.17 1.78
N GLY A 72 -6.24 3.22 1.18
CA GLY A 72 -5.13 4.01 1.70
C GLY A 72 -5.39 5.51 1.66
N LYS A 73 -4.73 6.21 2.58
CA LYS A 73 -4.63 7.67 2.63
C LYS A 73 -3.24 8.05 2.11
N CYS A 74 -3.19 8.88 1.07
CA CYS A 74 -1.94 9.41 0.54
C CYS A 74 -1.34 10.40 1.54
N LEU A 75 -0.10 10.15 1.97
CA LEU A 75 0.66 11.05 2.85
C LEU A 75 1.60 11.96 2.06
N PHE A 76 2.14 11.46 0.95
CA PHE A 76 3.05 12.16 0.05
C PHE A 76 2.92 11.59 -1.38
N GLY A 77 3.27 12.38 -2.41
CA GLY A 77 3.25 11.94 -3.80
C GLY A 77 1.84 11.77 -4.40
N ASN A 78 0.94 12.73 -4.14
CA ASN A 78 -0.47 12.63 -4.55
C ASN A 78 -0.64 12.39 -6.07
N GLU A 79 0.20 12.97 -6.94
CA GLU A 79 0.11 12.71 -8.38
C GLU A 79 0.29 11.23 -8.73
N PHE A 80 1.31 10.58 -8.15
CA PHE A 80 1.54 9.14 -8.30
C PHE A 80 0.35 8.35 -7.75
N PHE A 81 -0.12 8.68 -6.55
CA PHE A 81 -1.25 7.99 -5.93
C PHE A 81 -2.54 8.11 -6.77
N GLN A 82 -2.85 9.30 -7.30
CA GLN A 82 -4.04 9.52 -8.11
C GLN A 82 -3.98 8.78 -9.45
N LYS A 83 -2.80 8.59 -10.05
CA LYS A 83 -2.63 7.75 -11.24
C LYS A 83 -3.22 6.36 -11.00
N TYR A 84 -2.74 5.65 -9.97
CA TYR A 84 -3.19 4.29 -9.67
C TYR A 84 -4.63 4.24 -9.15
N LYS A 85 -5.07 5.27 -8.41
CA LYS A 85 -6.47 5.37 -7.98
C LYS A 85 -7.42 5.44 -9.19
N ASN A 86 -7.08 6.23 -10.19
CA ASN A 86 -7.86 6.31 -11.43
C ASN A 86 -7.83 4.99 -12.23
N GLU A 87 -6.70 4.28 -12.24
CA GLU A 87 -6.59 2.97 -12.88
C GLU A 87 -7.45 1.92 -12.16
N LEU A 88 -7.38 1.87 -10.83
CA LEU A 88 -8.19 0.96 -10.03
C LEU A 88 -9.69 1.18 -10.24
N GLU A 89 -10.15 2.43 -10.29
CA GLU A 89 -11.55 2.74 -10.58
C GLU A 89 -11.98 2.31 -11.99
N LYS A 90 -11.08 2.37 -12.99
CA LYS A 90 -11.36 1.81 -14.32
C LYS A 90 -11.47 0.29 -14.28
N LEU A 91 -10.63 -0.40 -13.51
CA LEU A 91 -10.70 -1.86 -13.34
C LEU A 91 -11.99 -2.27 -12.64
N LYS A 92 -12.41 -1.55 -11.59
CA LYS A 92 -13.69 -1.79 -10.91
C LYS A 92 -14.89 -1.67 -11.86
N LYS A 93 -14.90 -0.63 -12.70
CA LYS A 93 -15.93 -0.45 -13.73
C LYS A 93 -15.96 -1.59 -14.77
N ARG A 94 -14.84 -2.30 -14.96
CA ARG A 94 -14.72 -3.45 -15.85
C ARG A 94 -15.07 -4.79 -15.18
N GLY A 95 -15.39 -4.78 -13.88
CA GLY A 95 -15.84 -5.97 -13.15
C GLY A 95 -14.92 -6.42 -12.02
N LEU A 96 -13.78 -5.75 -11.79
CA LEU A 96 -12.94 -6.03 -10.62
C LEU A 96 -13.75 -5.72 -9.35
N LYS A 97 -13.83 -6.68 -8.43
CA LYS A 97 -14.57 -6.54 -7.17
C LYS A 97 -13.67 -6.79 -5.98
N LYS A 98 -13.85 -6.00 -4.92
CA LYS A 98 -13.20 -6.22 -3.62
C LYS A 98 -14.17 -6.96 -2.70
N GLU A 99 -13.73 -8.09 -2.20
CA GLU A 99 -14.27 -8.78 -1.03
C GLU A 99 -13.27 -8.61 0.13
N PRO A 100 -13.67 -8.83 1.41
CA PRO A 100 -12.83 -8.49 2.57
C PRO A 100 -11.40 -9.05 2.57
N LEU A 101 -11.15 -10.17 1.88
CA LEU A 101 -9.85 -10.86 1.85
C LEU A 101 -9.28 -11.04 0.43
N VAL A 102 -10.02 -10.66 -0.62
CA VAL A 102 -9.65 -11.00 -1.99
C VAL A 102 -10.18 -9.99 -3.00
N TRP A 103 -9.42 -9.83 -4.07
CA TRP A 103 -9.85 -9.13 -5.27
C TRP A 103 -10.27 -10.15 -6.33
N ILE A 104 -11.50 -10.03 -6.81
CA ILE A 104 -12.11 -10.93 -7.79
C ILE A 104 -12.03 -10.27 -9.16
N LEU A 105 -11.38 -10.94 -10.10
CA LEU A 105 -11.31 -10.51 -11.50
C LEU A 105 -12.65 -10.73 -12.21
N PRO A 106 -12.97 -9.94 -13.26
CA PRO A 106 -14.18 -10.12 -14.06
C PRO A 106 -14.31 -11.51 -14.68
#